data_AF-A0A229HAD2-F1
#
_entry.id   AF-A0A229HAD2-F1
#
_cell.length_a   1.000
_cell.length_b   1.000
_cell.length_c   1.000
_cell.angle_alpha   90.00
_cell.angle_beta   90.00
_cell.angle_gamma   90.00
#
_symmetry.space_group_name_H-M   'P 1'
#
loop_
_entity.id
_entity.type
_entity.pdbx_description
1 polymer ?
#
loop_
_entity_poly.entity_id
_entity_poly.type
_entity_poly.pdbx_seq_one_letter_code
_entity_poly.pdbx_strand_id
1 'polypeptide(L)'
;MTAPPKPDHWHCYRWSGERRTYDDESARRPPHLSSHNIPPQEWKQIAAASPAFMASDVPPLEVAHWLLRPARTIKATFEAPDKASAWYRDQVTGLTPSFMTAHDKNPARQAERFATAEDRLSWGGDVVGGWYLRGTGFASVQVVACSANRTRPTIPCPMH
;
A
#
# COMPACT_ATOMS: atom_id res chain seq x y z
N MET A 1 -23.57 12.80 10.66
CA MET A 1 -22.65 11.97 9.85
C MET A 1 -21.96 11.01 10.81
N THR A 2 -22.21 9.71 10.68
CA THR A 2 -21.56 8.69 11.52
C THR A 2 -20.08 8.67 11.21
N ALA A 3 -19.21 8.58 12.22
CA ALA A 3 -17.77 8.42 11.98
C ALA A 3 -17.53 7.19 11.09
N PRO A 4 -16.62 7.25 10.10
CA PRO A 4 -16.27 6.07 9.32
C PRO A 4 -15.77 4.96 10.26
N PRO A 5 -16.09 3.68 9.97
CA PRO A 5 -15.62 2.58 10.78
C PRO A 5 -14.09 2.61 10.84
N LYS A 6 -13.55 2.46 12.05
CA LYS A 6 -12.10 2.37 12.26
C LYS A 6 -11.60 1.05 11.66
N PRO A 7 -10.50 1.06 10.90
CA PRO A 7 -9.87 -0.17 10.42
C PRO A 7 -9.41 -1.04 11.60
N ASP A 8 -9.53 -2.36 11.48
CA ASP A 8 -8.96 -3.28 12.47
C ASP A 8 -7.43 -3.21 12.48
N HIS A 9 -6.83 -3.11 11.28
CA HIS A 9 -5.39 -3.10 11.10
C HIS A 9 -4.94 -2.13 10.00
N TRP A 10 -3.66 -1.76 10.10
CA TRP A 10 -2.86 -1.14 9.05
C TRP A 10 -1.77 -2.11 8.63
N HIS A 11 -1.85 -2.61 7.40
CA HIS A 11 -0.86 -3.51 6.81
C HIS A 11 0.16 -2.72 6.00
N CYS A 12 1.42 -2.98 6.27
CA CYS A 12 2.55 -2.23 5.75
C CYS A 12 3.24 -3.02 4.64
N TYR A 13 3.48 -2.36 3.50
CA TYR A 13 4.10 -2.96 2.32
C TYR A 13 5.27 -2.11 1.85
N ARG A 14 6.30 -2.77 1.35
CA ARG A 14 7.47 -2.12 0.76
C ARG A 14 7.95 -2.93 -0.42
N TRP A 15 8.30 -2.21 -1.47
CA TRP A 15 8.95 -2.77 -2.65
C TRP A 15 10.07 -1.85 -3.13
N SER A 16 11.15 -2.43 -3.64
CA SER A 16 12.21 -1.71 -4.34
C SER A 16 12.75 -2.62 -5.44
N GLY A 17 12.96 -2.08 -6.64
CA GLY A 17 13.40 -2.85 -7.79
C GLY A 17 13.55 -1.99 -9.05
N GLU A 18 13.73 -2.63 -10.19
CA GLU A 18 13.83 -1.91 -11.47
C GLU A 18 12.49 -1.28 -11.86
N ARG A 19 12.56 -0.04 -12.35
CA ARG A 19 11.38 0.71 -12.80
C ARG A 19 10.62 -0.02 -13.89
N ARG A 20 11.32 -0.72 -14.80
CA ARG A 20 10.69 -1.53 -15.85
C ARG A 20 9.80 -2.64 -15.29
N THR A 21 10.18 -3.27 -14.18
CA THR A 21 9.35 -4.28 -13.50
C THR A 21 8.11 -3.65 -12.88
N TYR A 22 8.23 -2.43 -12.35
CA TYR A 22 7.08 -1.67 -11.86
C TYR A 22 6.14 -1.26 -13.00
N ASP A 23 6.66 -0.89 -14.16
CA ASP A 23 5.87 -0.45 -15.32
C ASP A 23 5.11 -1.60 -16.00
N ASP A 24 5.46 -2.85 -15.73
CA ASP A 24 4.68 -4.00 -16.17
C ASP A 24 3.38 -4.14 -15.36
N GLU A 25 2.28 -3.67 -15.93
CA GLU A 25 0.95 -3.70 -15.31
C GLU A 25 0.35 -5.10 -15.20
N SER A 26 0.82 -6.07 -16.00
CA SER A 26 0.17 -7.38 -16.14
C SER A 26 0.07 -8.12 -14.80
N ALA A 27 1.10 -7.99 -13.96
CA ALA A 27 1.17 -8.58 -12.63
C ALA A 27 0.63 -7.68 -11.49
N ARG A 28 0.13 -6.47 -11.82
CA ARG A 28 -0.27 -5.44 -10.86
C ARG A 28 -1.79 -5.27 -10.74
N ARG A 29 -2.58 -6.02 -11.52
CA ARG A 29 -4.05 -6.00 -11.48
C ARG A 29 -4.65 -7.39 -11.26
N PRO A 30 -5.70 -7.51 -10.44
CA PRO A 30 -6.59 -8.65 -10.50
C PRO A 30 -7.29 -8.71 -11.87
N PRO A 31 -7.70 -9.90 -12.34
CA PRO A 31 -8.38 -10.05 -13.62
C PRO A 31 -9.80 -9.44 -13.59
N HIS A 32 -10.23 -8.86 -14.72
CA HIS A 32 -11.63 -8.47 -15.01
C HIS A 32 -12.37 -7.57 -13.99
N LEU A 33 -11.73 -6.53 -13.45
CA LEU A 33 -12.41 -5.59 -12.54
C LEU A 33 -13.16 -4.47 -13.29
N SER A 34 -14.47 -4.60 -13.40
CA SER A 34 -15.39 -3.52 -13.82
C SER A 34 -16.51 -3.23 -12.83
N SER A 35 -16.63 -4.00 -11.73
CA SER A 35 -17.68 -3.81 -10.71
C SER A 35 -17.14 -3.26 -9.39
N HIS A 36 -17.88 -2.32 -8.81
CA HIS A 36 -17.61 -1.76 -7.48
C HIS A 36 -18.24 -2.56 -6.34
N ASN A 37 -19.22 -3.42 -6.62
CA ASN A 37 -19.98 -4.20 -5.63
C ASN A 37 -19.61 -5.68 -5.68
N ILE A 38 -18.34 -5.99 -5.49
CA ILE A 38 -17.86 -7.37 -5.39
C ILE A 38 -18.00 -7.83 -3.94
N PRO A 39 -18.72 -8.93 -3.64
CA PRO A 39 -18.83 -9.47 -2.30
C PRO A 39 -17.48 -10.06 -1.81
N PRO A 40 -17.24 -10.12 -0.49
CA PRO A 40 -15.95 -10.59 0.07
C PRO A 40 -15.47 -11.94 -0.46
N GLN A 41 -16.37 -12.88 -0.70
CA GLN A 41 -16.04 -14.22 -1.20
C GLN A 41 -15.56 -14.22 -2.66
N GLU A 42 -16.09 -13.32 -3.48
CA GLU A 42 -15.76 -13.23 -4.91
C GLU A 42 -14.39 -12.58 -5.12
N TRP A 43 -14.00 -11.63 -4.26
CA TRP A 43 -12.64 -11.06 -4.26
C TRP A 43 -11.53 -12.11 -4.21
N LYS A 44 -11.68 -13.12 -3.35
CA LYS A 44 -10.70 -14.21 -3.22
C LYS A 44 -10.62 -15.05 -4.51
N GLN A 45 -11.76 -15.29 -5.16
CA GLN A 45 -11.82 -16.05 -6.42
C GLN A 45 -11.23 -15.26 -7.59
N ILE A 46 -11.56 -13.98 -7.72
CA ILE A 46 -11.00 -13.08 -8.73
C ILE A 46 -9.47 -13.02 -8.60
N ALA A 47 -8.96 -12.81 -7.39
CA ALA A 47 -7.52 -12.75 -7.17
C ALA A 47 -6.85 -14.10 -7.50
N ALA A 48 -7.44 -15.23 -7.08
CA ALA A 48 -6.92 -16.56 -7.36
C ALA A 48 -6.88 -16.92 -8.86
N ALA A 49 -7.76 -16.33 -9.68
CA ALA A 49 -7.74 -16.50 -11.13
C ALA A 49 -6.51 -15.85 -11.81
N SER A 50 -5.71 -15.06 -11.11
CA SER A 50 -4.43 -14.54 -11.60
C SER A 50 -3.27 -14.94 -10.68
N PRO A 51 -2.64 -16.11 -10.93
CA PRO A 51 -1.44 -16.53 -10.21
C PRO A 51 -0.30 -15.51 -10.26
N ALA A 52 -0.13 -14.81 -11.39
CA ALA A 52 0.87 -13.76 -11.55
C ALA A 52 0.64 -12.58 -10.59
N PHE A 53 -0.61 -12.13 -10.44
CA PHE A 53 -0.96 -11.09 -9.48
C PHE A 53 -0.72 -11.52 -8.03
N MET A 54 -1.06 -12.77 -7.70
CA MET A 54 -0.91 -13.34 -6.36
C MET A 54 0.53 -13.63 -5.96
N ALA A 55 1.41 -13.88 -6.94
CA ALA A 55 2.83 -14.12 -6.73
C ALA A 55 3.67 -12.83 -6.77
N SER A 56 3.12 -11.73 -7.28
CA SER A 56 3.86 -10.48 -7.45
C SER A 56 4.08 -9.74 -6.14
N ASP A 57 5.32 -9.30 -5.92
CA ASP A 57 5.69 -8.35 -4.87
C ASP A 57 5.63 -6.89 -5.36
N VAL A 58 5.36 -6.66 -6.65
CA VAL A 58 5.31 -5.31 -7.27
C VAL A 58 4.02 -4.61 -6.84
N PRO A 59 4.02 -3.33 -6.42
CA PRO A 59 2.82 -2.66 -5.96
C PRO A 59 1.64 -2.77 -6.94
N PRO A 60 0.42 -3.10 -6.48
CA PRO A 60 -0.74 -3.17 -7.35
C PRO A 60 -1.11 -1.80 -7.94
N LEU A 61 -1.95 -1.78 -8.97
CA LEU A 61 -2.47 -0.53 -9.55
C LEU A 61 -3.39 0.23 -8.58
N GLU A 62 -4.21 -0.50 -7.84
CA GLU A 62 -5.03 0.07 -6.76
C GLU A 62 -4.48 -0.40 -5.41
N VAL A 63 -4.23 0.55 -4.50
CA VAL A 63 -3.56 0.27 -3.22
C VAL A 63 -4.30 -0.77 -2.37
N ALA A 64 -5.63 -0.74 -2.37
CA ALA A 64 -6.45 -1.68 -1.60
C ALA A 64 -6.28 -3.14 -2.06
N HIS A 65 -5.84 -3.38 -3.30
CA HIS A 65 -5.58 -4.74 -3.79
C HIS A 65 -4.35 -5.39 -3.15
N TRP A 66 -3.56 -4.66 -2.37
CA TRP A 66 -2.58 -5.29 -1.48
C TRP A 66 -3.23 -6.28 -0.50
N LEU A 67 -4.45 -6.00 -0.05
CA LEU A 67 -5.19 -6.85 0.89
C LEU A 67 -5.64 -8.17 0.26
N LEU A 68 -5.68 -8.26 -1.07
CA LEU A 68 -5.96 -9.51 -1.79
C LEU A 68 -4.75 -10.43 -1.85
N ARG A 69 -3.54 -9.91 -1.63
CA ARG A 69 -2.31 -10.70 -1.70
C ARG A 69 -2.10 -11.51 -0.43
N PRO A 70 -1.35 -12.62 -0.52
CA PRO A 70 -1.07 -13.46 0.65
C PRO A 70 -0.38 -12.67 1.78
N ALA A 71 -0.73 -12.99 3.03
CA ALA A 71 -0.21 -12.30 4.21
C ALA A 71 1.33 -12.25 4.30
N ARG A 72 2.04 -13.21 3.68
CA ARG A 72 3.53 -13.19 3.59
C ARG A 72 4.11 -11.96 2.89
N THR A 73 3.31 -11.22 2.12
CA THR A 73 3.74 -9.98 1.46
C THR A 73 3.78 -8.79 2.41
N ILE A 74 3.09 -8.89 3.55
CA ILE A 74 3.01 -7.87 4.59
C ILE A 74 4.37 -7.79 5.31
N LYS A 75 4.90 -6.57 5.45
CA LYS A 75 6.18 -6.29 6.13
C LYS A 75 6.00 -5.97 7.61
N ALA A 76 4.85 -5.41 7.97
CA ALA A 76 4.43 -5.18 9.35
C ALA A 76 2.90 -5.01 9.40
N THR A 77 2.31 -5.26 10.57
CA THR A 77 0.89 -5.00 10.84
C THR A 77 0.79 -4.23 12.15
N PHE A 78 -0.06 -3.22 12.20
CA PHE A 78 -0.34 -2.44 13.41
C PHE A 78 -1.85 -2.25 13.61
N GLU A 79 -2.30 -2.23 14.85
CA GLU A 79 -3.68 -1.85 15.24
C GLU A 79 -3.82 -0.35 15.56
N ALA A 80 -2.70 0.36 15.60
CA ALA A 80 -2.64 1.77 15.98
C ALA A 80 -2.06 2.60 14.82
N PRO A 81 -2.74 3.68 14.38
CA PRO A 81 -2.34 4.45 13.20
C PRO A 81 -1.03 5.21 13.40
N ASP A 82 -0.71 5.63 14.63
CA ASP A 82 0.55 6.28 15.01
C ASP A 82 1.75 5.33 14.82
N LYS A 83 1.62 4.06 15.22
CA LYS A 83 2.65 3.04 14.99
C LYS A 83 2.85 2.75 13.50
N ALA A 84 1.76 2.69 12.73
CA ALA A 84 1.83 2.51 11.29
C ALA A 84 2.48 3.73 10.59
N SER A 85 2.18 4.95 11.05
CA SER A 85 2.80 6.19 10.58
C SER A 85 4.30 6.23 10.91
N ALA A 86 4.69 5.82 12.12
CA ALA A 86 6.09 5.70 12.51
C ALA A 86 6.84 4.70 11.62
N TRP A 87 6.25 3.54 11.35
CA TRP A 87 6.84 2.57 10.42
C TRP A 87 7.04 3.17 9.02
N TYR A 88 6.04 3.88 8.49
CA TYR A 88 6.16 4.54 7.19
C TYR A 88 7.32 5.55 7.19
N ARG A 89 7.40 6.40 8.21
CA ARG A 89 8.49 7.38 8.39
C ARG A 89 9.86 6.71 8.39
N ASP A 90 10.01 5.61 9.13
CA ASP A 90 11.28 4.88 9.23
C ASP A 90 11.69 4.28 7.88
N GLN A 91 10.74 3.68 7.14
CA GLN A 91 11.04 3.13 5.82
C GLN A 91 11.47 4.20 4.81
N VAL A 92 10.78 5.36 4.80
CA VAL A 92 11.11 6.47 3.89
C VAL A 92 12.45 7.11 4.27
N THR A 93 12.70 7.30 5.55
CA THR A 93 13.97 7.84 6.06
C THR A 93 15.13 6.93 5.65
N GLY A 94 14.98 5.61 5.83
CA GLY A 94 15.99 4.62 5.40
C GLY A 94 16.27 4.62 3.90
N LEU A 95 15.30 4.97 3.06
CA LEU A 95 15.46 5.06 1.59
C LEU A 95 16.02 6.40 1.12
N THR A 96 15.95 7.45 1.94
CA THR A 96 16.25 8.84 1.55
C THR A 96 17.63 9.03 0.88
N PRO A 97 18.74 8.41 1.35
CA PRO A 97 20.04 8.54 0.68
C PRO A 97 20.05 8.11 -0.80
N SER A 98 19.18 7.16 -1.14
CA SER A 98 19.06 6.53 -2.46
C SER A 98 18.14 7.27 -3.42
N PHE A 99 17.34 8.24 -2.94
CA PHE A 99 16.45 9.02 -3.81
C PHE A 99 17.24 9.76 -4.90
N MET A 100 16.65 9.85 -6.09
CA MET A 100 17.26 10.50 -7.24
C MET A 100 17.29 12.02 -7.08
N THR A 101 16.21 12.63 -6.61
CA THR A 101 16.04 14.08 -6.60
C THR A 101 16.39 14.70 -5.25
N ALA A 102 16.93 15.92 -5.24
CA ALA A 102 17.09 16.71 -4.02
C ALA A 102 15.73 17.12 -3.43
N HIS A 103 14.71 17.26 -4.28
CA HIS A 103 13.34 17.55 -3.87
C HIS A 103 12.79 16.49 -2.89
N ASP A 104 13.01 15.21 -3.18
CA ASP A 104 12.53 14.12 -2.32
C ASP A 104 13.35 13.94 -1.04
N LYS A 105 14.59 14.48 -1.01
CA LYS A 105 15.46 14.49 0.16
C LYS A 105 15.24 15.70 1.06
N ASN A 106 14.45 16.68 0.62
CA ASN A 106 14.25 17.91 1.37
C ASN A 106 13.56 17.61 2.72
N PRO A 107 14.19 17.92 3.87
CA PRO A 107 13.65 17.57 5.18
C PRO A 107 12.28 18.19 5.49
N ALA A 108 12.04 19.45 5.09
CA ALA A 108 10.77 20.12 5.32
C ALA A 108 9.63 19.43 4.55
N ARG A 109 9.89 19.04 3.29
CA ARG A 109 8.92 18.28 2.49
C ARG A 109 8.66 16.89 3.04
N GLN A 110 9.69 16.23 3.58
CA GLN A 110 9.49 14.95 4.26
C GLN A 110 8.63 15.10 5.51
N ALA A 111 8.87 16.13 6.32
CA ALA A 111 8.04 16.44 7.48
C ALA A 111 6.56 16.67 7.11
N GLU A 112 6.29 17.45 6.07
CA GLU A 112 4.93 17.67 5.53
C GLU A 112 4.27 16.36 5.08
N ARG A 113 5.01 15.51 4.35
CA ARG A 113 4.54 14.19 3.90
C ARG A 113 4.21 13.28 5.09
N PHE A 114 5.05 13.28 6.12
CA PHE A 114 4.82 12.47 7.32
C PHE A 114 3.62 12.97 8.13
N ALA A 115 3.44 14.27 8.28
CA ALA A 115 2.25 14.84 8.92
C ALA A 115 0.96 14.49 8.14
N THR A 116 1.02 14.57 6.81
CA THR A 116 -0.11 14.19 5.95
C THR A 116 -0.42 12.69 6.05
N ALA A 117 0.61 11.84 6.11
CA ALA A 117 0.44 10.40 6.28
C ALA A 117 -0.18 10.08 7.65
N GLU A 118 0.28 10.72 8.72
CA GLU A 118 -0.27 10.57 10.06
C GLU A 118 -1.75 10.96 10.11
N ASP A 119 -2.10 12.14 9.57
CA ASP A 119 -3.49 12.58 9.49
C ASP A 119 -4.35 11.57 8.70
N ARG A 120 -3.89 11.16 7.51
CA ARG A 120 -4.56 10.19 6.64
C ARG A 120 -4.85 8.87 7.37
N LEU A 121 -3.87 8.34 8.09
CA LEU A 121 -4.00 7.08 8.82
C LEU A 121 -4.93 7.24 10.02
N SER A 122 -4.94 8.39 10.68
CA SER A 122 -5.73 8.65 11.89
C SER A 122 -7.24 8.49 11.67
N TRP A 123 -7.73 8.80 10.46
CA TRP A 123 -9.13 8.59 10.08
C TRP A 123 -9.36 7.30 9.25
N GLY A 124 -8.34 6.45 9.10
CA GLY A 124 -8.47 5.13 8.45
C GLY A 124 -8.26 5.13 6.93
N GLY A 125 -7.55 6.13 6.39
CA GLY A 125 -7.15 6.16 4.99
C GLY A 125 -5.88 5.37 4.70
N ASP A 126 -5.68 5.03 3.42
CA ASP A 126 -4.43 4.45 2.93
C ASP A 126 -3.38 5.53 2.66
N VAL A 127 -2.10 5.19 2.84
CA VAL A 127 -0.94 6.02 2.49
C VAL A 127 -0.12 5.30 1.43
N VAL A 128 0.25 6.03 0.37
CA VAL A 128 1.09 5.54 -0.73
C VAL A 128 2.24 6.51 -0.95
N GLY A 129 3.46 6.00 -0.94
CA GLY A 129 4.64 6.73 -1.38
C GLY A 129 5.40 5.96 -2.46
N GLY A 130 5.96 6.71 -3.42
CA GLY A 130 6.76 6.18 -4.52
C GLY A 130 7.89 7.15 -4.87
N TRP A 131 9.09 6.63 -5.08
CA TRP A 131 10.29 7.43 -5.32
C TRP A 131 11.16 6.80 -6.40
N TYR A 132 11.64 7.63 -7.31
CA TYR A 132 12.74 7.25 -8.21
C TYR A 132 14.04 7.20 -7.43
N LEU A 133 14.77 6.10 -7.58
CA LEU A 133 16.09 5.91 -7.00
C LEU A 133 17.15 6.27 -8.04
N ARG A 134 18.41 6.38 -7.62
CA ARG A 134 19.52 6.50 -8.57
C ARG A 134 19.55 5.28 -9.52
N GLY A 135 19.98 5.50 -10.76
CA GLY A 135 19.95 4.47 -11.81
C GLY A 135 18.54 4.23 -12.34
N THR A 136 18.16 2.98 -12.57
CA THR A 136 16.85 2.57 -13.09
C THR A 136 15.87 2.15 -11.98
N GLY A 137 16.20 2.44 -10.72
CA GLY A 137 15.45 1.93 -9.56
C GLY A 137 14.19 2.73 -9.23
N PHE A 138 13.21 2.05 -8.64
CA PHE A 138 12.05 2.65 -8.02
C PHE A 138 11.82 2.00 -6.65
N ALA A 139 11.45 2.80 -5.65
CA ALA A 139 11.00 2.31 -4.36
C ALA A 139 9.58 2.77 -4.09
N SER A 140 8.87 1.98 -3.30
CA SER A 140 7.53 2.31 -2.87
C SER A 140 7.30 1.80 -1.45
N VAL A 141 6.56 2.57 -0.67
CA VAL A 141 6.16 2.25 0.70
C VAL A 141 4.67 2.54 0.80
N GLN A 142 3.88 1.58 1.26
CA GLN A 142 2.44 1.73 1.44
C GLN A 142 2.01 1.27 2.83
N VAL A 143 0.98 1.93 3.35
CA VAL A 143 0.25 1.51 4.54
C VAL A 143 -1.22 1.46 4.17
N VAL A 144 -1.83 0.30 4.30
CA VAL A 144 -3.20 0.03 3.85
C VAL A 144 -4.06 -0.29 5.05
N ALA A 145 -5.08 0.53 5.27
CA ALA A 145 -6.12 0.27 6.25
C ALA A 145 -6.96 -0.92 5.78
N CYS A 146 -7.09 -1.95 6.61
CA CYS A 146 -7.91 -3.11 6.28
C CYS A 146 -9.38 -2.88 6.66
N SER A 147 -10.14 -3.96 6.82
CA SER A 147 -11.59 -3.97 6.93
C SER A 147 -12.13 -2.98 7.99
N ALA A 148 -13.11 -2.13 7.64
CA ALA A 148 -13.56 -1.85 6.27
C ALA A 148 -12.58 -0.87 5.59
N ASN A 149 -11.87 -1.30 4.54
CA ASN A 149 -11.03 -0.38 3.76
C ASN A 149 -11.93 0.68 3.12
N ARG A 150 -11.54 1.95 3.20
CA ARG A 150 -12.42 3.05 2.78
C ARG A 150 -12.73 3.07 1.27
N THR A 151 -11.80 2.61 0.44
CA THR A 151 -11.95 2.59 -1.03
C THR A 151 -12.64 1.31 -1.49
N ARG A 152 -12.32 0.18 -0.84
CA ARG A 152 -12.85 -1.15 -1.14
C ARG A 152 -13.34 -1.85 0.13
N PRO A 153 -14.50 -1.45 0.68
CA PRO A 153 -14.96 -1.92 1.98
C PRO A 153 -15.27 -3.42 2.03
N THR A 154 -15.49 -4.05 0.88
CA THR A 154 -15.78 -5.49 0.78
C THR A 154 -14.54 -6.36 0.64
N ILE A 155 -13.33 -5.78 0.49
CA ILE A 155 -12.10 -6.58 0.52
C ILE A 155 -11.82 -7.00 1.97
N PRO A 156 -11.67 -8.31 2.25
CA PRO A 156 -11.39 -8.80 3.59
C PRO A 156 -9.95 -8.48 4.03
N CYS A 157 -9.75 -8.42 5.34
CA CYS A 157 -8.42 -8.41 5.94
C CYS A 157 -7.65 -9.71 5.55
N PRO A 158 -6.38 -9.62 5.10
CA PRO A 158 -5.57 -10.79 4.75
C PRO A 158 -5.16 -11.66 5.96
N MET A 159 -5.40 -11.20 7.18
CA MET A 159 -5.14 -11.93 8.42
C MET A 159 -6.36 -12.65 9.00
N HIS A 160 -7.55 -12.48 8.39
CA HIS A 160 -8.81 -13.09 8.83
C HIS A 160 -9.34 -14.12 7.82
#